data_AF-A0A4S4ET40-F1
#
_entry.id   AF-A0A4S4ET40-F1
#
_cell.length_a   1.000
_cell.length_b   1.000
_cell.length_c   1.000
_cell.angle_alpha   90.00
_cell.angle_beta   90.00
_cell.angle_gamma   90.00
#
_symmetry.space_group_name_H-M   'P 1'
#
loop_
_entity.id
_entity.type
_entity.pdbx_description
1 polymer ?
#
loop_
_entity_poly.entity_id
_entity_poly.type
_entity_poly.pdbx_seq_one_letter_code
_entity_poly.pdbx_strand_id
1 'polypeptide(L)'
;MAANPSSLSSSPHCSLPLNRSISPRFHRTSLNLAFFNNDPPSPRLVSVRAQNPSSESGSGPKMASHLDGTEASSSSSAIDFLTLCHRLKICCTVRWDPKYRTTNFEVSSIEEDLSKVDDKATTKRKGWVNHGIKGPESIADHMYRMALMALIAGDLPGVNRERCIKIAIVHDIAEAIVGDITPSDGVPKQEKSRLEQAALNEMCEVLGGGLRAEEMKELWAEYENNSSIEANLVKDFDKVEMILQALEYETEHGKVLDEFFLSTAGKFQTEIGKSWAAEIISRRNSRLANRPN
;
A
#
# COMPACT_ATOMS: atom_id res chain seq x y z
N MET A 1 30.33 77.80 15.04
CA MET A 1 29.06 77.20 14.60
C MET A 1 28.81 76.03 15.54
N ALA A 2 28.15 76.26 16.68
CA ALA A 2 26.68 76.15 16.84
C ALA A 2 26.25 74.66 16.70
N ALA A 3 26.17 73.83 17.76
CA ALA A 3 25.41 73.87 19.02
C ALA A 3 24.01 73.22 18.94
N ASN A 4 23.88 72.05 19.57
CA ASN A 4 22.65 71.48 20.15
C ASN A 4 22.20 72.34 21.37
N PRO A 5 20.98 72.23 21.98
CA PRO A 5 20.21 70.98 22.21
C PRO A 5 18.64 71.12 22.30
N SER A 6 17.97 70.07 22.82
CA SER A 6 16.68 70.09 23.60
C SER A 6 15.36 70.42 22.86
N SER A 7 14.15 69.97 23.27
CA SER A 7 13.69 69.10 24.40
C SER A 7 12.17 68.82 24.32
N LEU A 8 11.69 67.70 24.92
CA LEU A 8 10.37 67.51 25.58
C LEU A 8 9.09 67.69 24.70
N SER A 9 7.94 67.06 24.89
CA SER A 9 7.40 66.07 25.85
C SER A 9 6.32 65.23 25.09
N SER A 10 5.40 64.41 25.63
CA SER A 10 4.88 64.18 26.98
C SER A 10 4.24 62.77 27.11
N SER A 11 3.43 62.56 28.16
CA SER A 11 2.36 61.55 28.24
C SER A 11 1.17 62.20 28.95
N PRO A 12 -0.03 61.59 28.91
CA PRO A 12 -0.68 61.32 30.20
C PRO A 12 -1.33 59.93 30.30
N HIS A 13 -1.33 59.38 31.51
CA HIS A 13 -2.18 58.25 31.90
C HIS A 13 -3.65 58.67 31.93
N CYS A 14 -4.57 57.71 31.67
CA CYS A 14 -5.87 57.72 32.33
C CYS A 14 -6.44 56.30 32.53
N SER A 15 -6.39 55.87 33.80
CA SER A 15 -7.44 55.19 34.58
C SER A 15 -8.40 54.17 33.95
N LEU A 16 -8.45 52.99 34.59
CA LEU A 16 -9.53 51.99 34.50
C LEU A 16 -10.92 52.57 34.86
N PRO A 17 -11.99 51.84 34.49
CA PRO A 17 -12.76 51.21 35.58
C PRO A 17 -13.04 49.73 35.36
N LEU A 18 -13.14 49.00 36.48
CA LEU A 18 -13.74 47.65 36.51
C LEU A 18 -15.22 47.72 36.11
N ASN A 19 -15.69 46.72 35.36
CA ASN A 19 -17.06 46.27 35.53
C ASN A 19 -17.18 44.75 35.44
N ARG A 20 -17.93 44.17 36.38
CA ARG A 20 -18.19 42.74 36.54
C ARG A 20 -19.50 42.42 35.80
N SER A 21 -19.50 41.50 34.83
CA SER A 21 -20.73 40.80 34.43
C SER A 21 -20.46 39.53 33.61
N ILE A 22 -20.65 38.38 34.28
CA ILE A 22 -21.45 37.23 33.84
C ILE A 22 -21.28 36.72 32.39
N SER A 23 -20.84 35.47 32.29
CA SER A 23 -20.74 34.70 31.04
C SER A 23 -22.09 34.40 30.38
N PRO A 24 -22.14 34.39 29.04
CA PRO A 24 -22.99 33.47 28.30
C PRO A 24 -22.14 32.35 27.66
N ARG A 25 -22.64 31.12 27.76
CA ARG A 25 -22.13 29.97 26.99
C ARG A 25 -22.27 30.27 25.50
N PHE A 26 -21.20 30.23 24.72
CA PHE A 26 -21.32 30.09 23.27
C PHE A 26 -21.35 28.62 22.87
N HIS A 27 -22.32 28.28 22.03
CA HIS A 27 -22.65 26.90 21.70
C HIS A 27 -21.53 26.21 20.93
N ARG A 28 -21.08 25.07 21.47
CA ARG A 28 -20.51 24.00 20.66
C ARG A 28 -21.67 23.39 19.87
N THR A 29 -21.83 23.76 18.61
CA THR A 29 -22.76 23.11 17.69
C THR A 29 -22.30 21.68 17.46
N SER A 30 -22.85 20.76 18.25
CA SER A 30 -22.80 19.33 17.97
C SER A 30 -23.58 19.09 16.69
N LEU A 31 -22.88 18.92 15.57
CA LEU A 31 -23.46 18.28 14.41
C LEU A 31 -23.70 16.82 14.78
N ASN A 32 -24.94 16.53 15.17
CA ASN A 32 -25.41 15.17 15.40
C ASN A 32 -25.40 14.43 14.06
N LEU A 33 -24.29 13.76 13.75
CA LEU A 33 -24.30 12.68 12.79
C LEU A 33 -25.02 11.51 13.47
N ALA A 34 -26.22 11.18 12.97
CA ALA A 34 -27.04 10.13 13.55
C ALA A 34 -26.31 8.78 13.44
N PHE A 35 -25.89 8.24 14.59
CA PHE A 35 -25.36 6.89 14.66
C PHE A 35 -26.44 5.87 14.29
N PHE A 36 -25.99 4.75 13.72
CA PHE A 36 -26.82 3.60 13.36
C PHE A 36 -27.54 3.03 14.59
N ASN A 37 -28.81 3.40 14.80
CA ASN A 37 -29.74 2.62 15.61
C ASN A 37 -30.31 1.50 14.74
N ASN A 38 -29.62 0.36 14.73
CA ASN A 38 -30.17 -0.95 14.41
C ASN A 38 -29.31 -1.99 15.14
N ASP A 39 -29.87 -2.63 16.16
CA ASP A 39 -29.17 -3.69 16.91
C ASP A 39 -28.82 -4.87 15.97
N PRO A 40 -27.59 -5.42 16.03
CA PRO A 40 -27.25 -6.61 15.28
C PRO A 40 -27.97 -7.84 15.87
N PRO A 41 -28.63 -8.68 15.04
CA PRO A 41 -29.29 -9.88 15.56
C PRO A 41 -28.26 -10.91 16.04
N SER A 42 -28.44 -11.42 17.26
CA SER A 42 -27.56 -12.42 17.87
C SER A 42 -27.42 -13.68 17.00
N PRO A 43 -26.20 -14.22 16.78
CA PRO A 43 -26.01 -15.40 15.96
C PRO A 43 -26.62 -16.64 16.63
N ARG A 44 -27.60 -17.25 15.98
CA ARG A 44 -28.13 -18.56 16.39
C ARG A 44 -27.12 -19.66 16.04
N LEU A 45 -26.56 -20.29 17.06
CA LEU A 45 -25.75 -21.50 16.95
C LEU A 45 -26.58 -22.65 16.36
N VAL A 46 -26.41 -22.93 15.07
CA VAL A 46 -26.93 -24.14 14.42
C VAL A 46 -25.87 -25.24 14.55
N SER A 47 -26.09 -26.16 15.48
CA SER A 47 -25.24 -27.35 15.66
C SER A 47 -25.46 -28.33 14.49
N VAL A 48 -24.60 -28.25 13.47
CA VAL A 48 -24.55 -29.26 12.40
C VAL A 48 -23.90 -30.52 12.94
N ARG A 49 -24.74 -31.44 13.42
CA ARG A 49 -24.33 -32.76 13.88
C ARG A 49 -23.98 -33.65 12.68
N ALA A 50 -22.72 -33.69 12.30
CA ALA A 50 -22.21 -34.72 11.40
C ALA A 50 -22.45 -36.11 12.02
N GLN A 51 -23.19 -36.98 11.33
CA GLN A 51 -23.40 -38.35 11.74
C GLN A 51 -22.38 -39.24 11.03
N ASN A 52 -21.53 -39.94 11.78
CA ASN A 52 -20.74 -41.05 11.25
C ASN A 52 -21.63 -42.29 11.15
N PRO A 53 -21.79 -42.91 9.96
CA PRO A 53 -22.20 -44.30 9.87
C PRO A 53 -20.96 -45.19 10.06
N SER A 54 -20.94 -45.99 11.12
CA SER A 54 -19.89 -46.98 11.37
C SER A 54 -20.19 -48.32 10.69
N SER A 55 -19.15 -48.88 10.07
CA SER A 55 -18.89 -50.30 9.79
C SER A 55 -19.92 -51.13 9.00
N GLU A 56 -19.48 -51.66 7.85
CA GLU A 56 -19.42 -53.12 7.66
C GLU A 56 -18.31 -53.53 6.66
N SER A 57 -18.04 -54.84 6.58
CA SER A 57 -16.76 -55.44 6.17
C SER A 57 -16.56 -55.76 4.67
N GLY A 58 -15.32 -55.75 4.18
CA GLY A 58 -14.92 -56.34 2.89
C GLY A 58 -13.39 -56.46 2.72
N SER A 59 -12.88 -57.57 2.16
CA SER A 59 -11.48 -58.01 2.35
C SER A 59 -10.63 -58.21 1.07
N GLY A 60 -9.74 -57.25 0.77
CA GLY A 60 -8.47 -57.39 -0.02
C GLY A 60 -8.54 -57.82 -1.50
N PRO A 61 -7.38 -57.91 -2.23
CA PRO A 61 -6.06 -57.34 -1.95
C PRO A 61 -5.30 -56.68 -3.16
N LYS A 62 -4.33 -55.80 -2.82
CA LYS A 62 -3.08 -55.42 -3.55
C LYS A 62 -3.05 -54.56 -4.83
N MET A 63 -2.19 -53.53 -4.73
CA MET A 63 -1.27 -52.94 -5.73
C MET A 63 -1.82 -52.23 -6.99
N ALA A 64 -1.87 -50.90 -6.89
CA ALA A 64 -1.31 -50.00 -7.92
C ALA A 64 -0.71 -48.76 -7.22
N SER A 65 0.62 -48.63 -7.23
CA SER A 65 1.34 -47.52 -6.61
C SER A 65 1.79 -46.51 -7.67
N HIS A 66 1.05 -45.43 -7.90
CA HIS A 66 1.53 -44.30 -8.69
C HIS A 66 0.88 -42.97 -8.30
N LEU A 67 1.77 -41.98 -8.10
CA LEU A 67 1.51 -40.54 -8.23
C LEU A 67 0.44 -39.92 -7.30
N ASP A 68 0.74 -39.88 -6.00
CA ASP A 68 0.45 -38.69 -5.20
C ASP A 68 1.79 -38.08 -4.74
N GLY A 69 2.30 -37.17 -5.58
CA GLY A 69 3.49 -36.37 -5.34
C GLY A 69 3.10 -34.95 -4.96
N THR A 70 2.11 -34.77 -4.08
CA THR A 70 1.79 -33.46 -3.51
C THR A 70 2.91 -33.03 -2.57
N GLU A 71 4.00 -32.49 -3.13
CA GLU A 71 5.07 -31.84 -2.36
C GLU A 71 4.52 -30.58 -1.70
N ALA A 72 3.95 -30.76 -0.51
CA ALA A 72 3.67 -29.65 0.39
C ALA A 72 5.00 -28.99 0.76
N SER A 73 5.21 -27.74 0.31
CA SER A 73 6.39 -26.97 0.71
C SER A 73 6.58 -27.04 2.22
N SER A 74 7.81 -27.25 2.66
CA SER A 74 8.14 -27.21 4.08
C SER A 74 7.71 -25.87 4.68
N SER A 75 7.38 -25.86 5.98
CA SER A 75 7.23 -24.61 6.71
C SER A 75 8.53 -23.78 6.67
N SER A 76 9.70 -24.42 6.54
CA SER A 76 10.98 -23.72 6.33
C SER A 76 10.95 -22.93 5.01
N SER A 77 10.72 -23.58 3.87
CA SER A 77 10.79 -22.91 2.56
C SER A 77 9.74 -21.79 2.41
N ALA A 78 8.59 -21.92 3.07
CA ALA A 78 7.63 -20.84 3.20
C ALA A 78 8.16 -19.64 4.02
N ILE A 79 8.86 -19.88 5.13
CA ILE A 79 9.49 -18.84 5.95
C ILE A 79 10.71 -18.22 5.25
N ASP A 80 11.51 -19.02 4.54
CA ASP A 80 12.68 -18.57 3.77
C ASP A 80 12.22 -17.66 2.61
N PHE A 81 11.17 -18.06 1.89
CA PHE A 81 10.51 -17.23 0.88
C PHE A 81 9.93 -15.93 1.45
N LEU A 82 9.25 -15.98 2.61
CA LEU A 82 8.72 -14.79 3.27
C LEU A 82 9.84 -13.85 3.78
N THR A 83 11.00 -14.41 4.14
CA THR A 83 12.21 -13.67 4.50
C THR A 83 12.83 -12.98 3.28
N LEU A 84 12.82 -13.63 2.11
CA LEU A 84 13.25 -13.01 0.85
C LEU A 84 12.32 -11.85 0.45
N CYS A 85 11.00 -12.06 0.55
CA CYS A 85 9.97 -11.04 0.37
C CYS A 85 10.01 -9.92 1.42
N HIS A 86 10.71 -10.09 2.56
CA HIS A 86 10.85 -9.03 3.56
C HIS A 86 11.54 -7.78 2.99
N ARG A 87 12.43 -7.95 1.99
CA ARG A 87 13.09 -6.84 1.28
C ARG A 87 12.12 -5.86 0.60
N LEU A 88 10.88 -6.28 0.35
CA LEU A 88 9.83 -5.43 -0.21
C LEU A 88 9.14 -4.55 0.84
N LYS A 89 9.17 -4.92 2.14
CA LYS A 89 8.24 -4.41 3.15
C LYS A 89 8.58 -3.03 3.70
N ILE A 90 7.64 -2.10 3.51
CA ILE A 90 7.08 -1.17 4.50
C ILE A 90 8.05 -0.19 5.18
N CYS A 91 7.89 1.09 4.84
CA CYS A 91 8.03 2.16 5.83
C CYS A 91 6.66 2.83 6.05
N CYS A 92 5.71 2.06 6.60
CA CYS A 92 4.49 2.60 7.17
C CYS A 92 4.79 3.09 8.59
N THR A 93 5.46 4.23 8.74
CA THR A 93 5.31 5.04 9.95
C THR A 93 3.90 5.63 10.00
N VAL A 94 2.91 4.76 10.23
CA VAL A 94 1.83 5.15 11.14
C VAL A 94 2.55 5.56 12.42
N ARG A 95 2.54 6.85 12.75
CA ARG A 95 3.14 7.35 13.98
C ARG A 95 2.39 6.71 15.15
N TRP A 96 2.91 5.59 15.64
CA TRP A 96 2.33 4.81 16.72
C TRP A 96 2.40 5.68 17.99
N ASP A 97 1.25 6.15 18.46
CA ASP A 97 1.18 7.08 19.59
C ASP A 97 1.79 6.39 20.84
N PRO A 98 2.86 6.93 21.46
CA PRO A 98 3.51 6.33 22.62
C PRO A 98 2.59 6.08 23.82
N LYS A 99 1.38 6.66 23.82
CA LYS A 99 0.38 6.56 24.89
C LYS A 99 -0.15 5.16 25.20
N TYR A 100 0.11 4.16 24.36
CA TYR A 100 -0.45 2.81 24.49
C TYR A 100 0.56 1.70 24.86
N ARG A 101 1.75 2.05 25.40
CA ARG A 101 2.68 1.06 25.96
C ARG A 101 2.23 0.58 27.35
N THR A 102 1.57 -0.58 27.42
CA THR A 102 1.32 -1.28 28.70
C THR A 102 2.43 -2.28 29.03
N THR A 103 3.05 -2.07 30.20
CA THR A 103 3.81 -3.03 31.03
C THR A 103 5.01 -3.77 30.42
N ASN A 104 6.19 -3.20 30.68
CA ASN A 104 7.45 -3.82 31.10
C ASN A 104 7.77 -5.26 30.65
N PHE A 105 8.69 -5.36 29.69
CA PHE A 105 9.77 -6.36 29.71
C PHE A 105 11.10 -5.60 29.65
N GLU A 106 12.03 -5.87 30.56
CA GLU A 106 13.36 -5.27 30.52
C GLU A 106 14.20 -5.94 29.43
N VAL A 107 14.56 -5.19 28.38
CA VAL A 107 15.54 -5.60 27.37
C VAL A 107 16.56 -4.48 27.18
N SER A 108 17.33 -4.23 28.23
CA SER A 108 18.42 -3.24 28.26
C SER A 108 19.64 -3.72 27.45
N SER A 109 19.49 -3.82 26.13
CA SER A 109 20.63 -3.92 25.19
C SER A 109 20.27 -3.78 23.69
N ILE A 110 19.00 -3.63 23.30
CA ILE A 110 18.58 -3.68 21.88
C ILE A 110 18.17 -2.31 21.30
N GLU A 111 17.83 -1.32 22.13
CA GLU A 111 17.28 -0.04 21.65
C GLU A 111 18.26 0.84 20.84
N GLU A 112 19.58 0.64 20.95
CA GLU A 112 20.57 1.52 20.28
C GLU A 112 20.91 1.12 18.82
N ASP A 113 20.58 -0.11 18.41
CA ASP A 113 20.82 -0.59 17.04
C ASP A 113 19.57 -0.69 16.16
N LEU A 114 18.36 -0.84 16.74
CA LEU A 114 17.12 -0.84 15.96
C LEU A 114 16.94 0.46 15.16
N SER A 115 17.34 1.61 15.72
CA SER A 115 17.30 2.92 15.04
C SER A 115 18.14 3.02 13.76
N LYS A 116 19.11 2.12 13.56
CA LYS A 116 19.98 2.08 12.36
C LYS A 116 19.57 0.99 11.36
N VAL A 117 18.71 0.06 11.77
CA VAL A 117 18.21 -1.04 10.94
C VAL A 117 16.87 -0.70 10.29
N ASP A 118 15.97 0.00 11.02
CA ASP A 118 14.66 0.43 10.49
C ASP A 118 14.76 1.37 9.27
N ASP A 119 15.85 2.13 9.15
CA ASP A 119 16.05 3.12 8.07
C ASP A 119 16.44 2.48 6.71
N LYS A 120 16.56 1.14 6.62
CA LYS A 120 17.18 0.44 5.48
C LYS A 120 16.49 -0.82 4.93
N ALA A 121 15.43 -1.32 5.56
CA ALA A 121 14.92 -2.68 5.26
C ALA A 121 13.94 -2.80 4.06
N THR A 122 13.81 -1.78 3.21
CA THR A 122 12.70 -1.68 2.22
C THR A 122 13.20 -1.23 0.85
N THR A 123 12.97 -1.98 -0.23
CA THR A 123 13.20 -1.49 -1.60
C THR A 123 12.18 -0.38 -1.90
N LYS A 124 12.68 0.85 -2.05
CA LYS A 124 11.88 2.06 -2.31
C LYS A 124 11.52 2.20 -3.77
N ARG A 125 10.29 2.68 -4.06
CA ARG A 125 9.87 3.06 -5.40
C ARG A 125 10.76 4.23 -5.89
N LYS A 126 11.63 3.91 -6.84
CA LYS A 126 12.77 4.70 -7.28
C LYS A 126 12.37 5.95 -8.05
N GLY A 127 11.21 5.93 -8.72
CA GLY A 127 10.60 7.12 -9.31
C GLY A 127 10.48 8.28 -8.31
N TRP A 128 10.04 7.99 -7.08
CA TRP A 128 9.91 8.99 -6.01
C TRP A 128 11.25 9.41 -5.42
N VAL A 129 12.20 8.46 -5.28
CA VAL A 129 13.57 8.74 -4.83
C VAL A 129 14.27 9.71 -5.79
N ASN A 130 14.16 9.48 -7.10
CA ASN A 130 14.71 10.34 -8.14
C ASN A 130 14.10 11.76 -8.10
N HIS A 131 12.83 11.87 -7.70
CA HIS A 131 12.15 13.14 -7.46
C HIS A 131 12.46 13.77 -6.10
N GLY A 132 13.32 13.15 -5.28
CA GLY A 132 13.72 13.63 -3.96
C GLY A 132 12.57 13.67 -2.94
N ILE A 133 11.57 12.78 -3.09
CA ILE A 133 10.53 12.57 -2.07
C ILE A 133 11.20 12.06 -0.79
N LYS A 134 10.78 12.57 0.37
CA LYS A 134 11.34 12.18 1.67
C LYS A 134 10.46 11.09 2.27
N GLY A 135 11.06 9.96 2.67
CA GLY A 135 10.33 8.79 3.13
C GLY A 135 9.37 8.21 2.08
N PRO A 136 9.81 7.95 0.84
CA PRO A 136 8.93 7.40 -0.19
C PRO A 136 8.44 5.99 0.19
N GLU A 137 7.35 5.59 -0.44
CA GLU A 137 6.77 4.25 -0.31
C GLU A 137 7.75 3.14 -0.74
N SER A 138 7.53 1.95 -0.20
CA SER A 138 8.15 0.71 -0.68
C SER A 138 7.30 0.06 -1.77
N ILE A 139 7.88 -0.87 -2.52
CA ILE A 139 7.14 -1.65 -3.53
C ILE A 139 6.02 -2.47 -2.87
N ALA A 140 6.18 -2.95 -1.63
CA ALA A 140 5.08 -3.62 -0.92
C ALA A 140 3.92 -2.68 -0.59
N ASP A 141 4.16 -1.39 -0.32
CA ASP A 141 3.09 -0.41 -0.06
C ASP A 141 2.26 -0.20 -1.36
N HIS A 142 2.94 -0.05 -2.50
CA HIS A 142 2.36 0.01 -3.85
C HIS A 142 1.51 -1.23 -4.18
N MET A 143 2.11 -2.44 -4.11
CA MET A 143 1.40 -3.70 -4.36
C MET A 143 0.22 -3.92 -3.40
N TYR A 144 0.34 -3.51 -2.14
CA TYR A 144 -0.75 -3.59 -1.16
C TYR A 144 -1.92 -2.67 -1.54
N ARG A 145 -1.66 -1.42 -1.95
CA ARG A 145 -2.72 -0.52 -2.39
C ARG A 145 -3.37 -1.00 -3.69
N MET A 146 -2.62 -1.57 -4.62
CA MET A 146 -3.18 -2.23 -5.82
C MET A 146 -4.05 -3.45 -5.47
N ALA A 147 -3.66 -4.27 -4.50
CA ALA A 147 -4.47 -5.39 -4.03
C ALA A 147 -5.78 -4.91 -3.38
N LEU A 148 -5.75 -3.81 -2.61
CA LEU A 148 -6.95 -3.15 -2.11
C LEU A 148 -7.82 -2.58 -3.23
N MET A 149 -7.23 -1.97 -4.26
CA MET A 149 -7.93 -1.44 -5.44
C MET A 149 -8.68 -2.55 -6.19
N ALA A 150 -8.04 -3.71 -6.40
CA ALA A 150 -8.69 -4.89 -6.95
C ALA A 150 -9.80 -5.44 -6.05
N LEU A 151 -9.63 -5.39 -4.73
CA LEU A 151 -10.64 -5.82 -3.75
C LEU A 151 -11.89 -4.93 -3.76
N ILE A 152 -11.73 -3.61 -3.79
CA ILE A 152 -12.84 -2.63 -3.71
C ILE A 152 -13.47 -2.29 -5.06
N ALA A 153 -12.83 -2.64 -6.18
CA ALA A 153 -13.43 -2.53 -7.50
C ALA A 153 -14.76 -3.30 -7.53
N GLY A 154 -15.82 -2.69 -8.06
CA GLY A 154 -17.13 -3.32 -8.22
C GLY A 154 -17.07 -4.58 -9.08
N ASP A 155 -18.09 -5.44 -9.01
CA ASP A 155 -18.12 -6.66 -9.82
C ASP A 155 -18.15 -6.31 -11.32
N LEU A 156 -17.12 -6.75 -12.05
CA LEU A 156 -16.98 -6.53 -13.49
C LEU A 156 -17.31 -7.83 -14.24
N PRO A 157 -18.23 -7.83 -15.21
CA PRO A 157 -18.60 -9.02 -15.96
C PRO A 157 -17.39 -9.72 -16.59
N GLY A 158 -17.20 -11.00 -16.28
CA GLY A 158 -16.12 -11.84 -16.78
C GLY A 158 -14.80 -11.78 -16.00
N VAL A 159 -14.57 -10.73 -15.19
CA VAL A 159 -13.29 -10.54 -14.48
C VAL A 159 -13.26 -11.30 -13.15
N ASN A 160 -12.21 -12.07 -12.91
CA ASN A 160 -11.98 -12.74 -11.64
C ASN A 160 -11.23 -11.83 -10.64
N ARG A 161 -11.96 -11.28 -9.65
CA ARG A 161 -11.40 -10.43 -8.57
C ARG A 161 -10.25 -11.09 -7.80
N GLU A 162 -10.36 -12.38 -7.46
CA GLU A 162 -9.30 -13.09 -6.72
C GLU A 162 -8.01 -13.15 -7.55
N ARG A 163 -8.14 -13.42 -8.86
CA ARG A 163 -7.00 -13.43 -9.77
C ARG A 163 -6.37 -12.03 -9.91
N CYS A 164 -7.17 -10.96 -10.01
CA CYS A 164 -6.64 -9.59 -9.97
C CYS A 164 -5.83 -9.29 -8.70
N ILE A 165 -6.32 -9.71 -7.52
CA ILE A 165 -5.62 -9.53 -6.24
C ILE A 165 -4.30 -10.34 -6.24
N LYS A 166 -4.32 -11.58 -6.70
CA LYS A 166 -3.13 -12.43 -6.83
C LYS A 166 -2.08 -11.82 -7.76
N ILE A 167 -2.48 -11.33 -8.95
CA ILE A 167 -1.58 -10.63 -9.88
C ILE A 167 -1.00 -9.38 -9.20
N ALA A 168 -1.82 -8.54 -8.56
CA ALA A 168 -1.36 -7.32 -7.91
C ALA A 168 -0.28 -7.56 -6.82
N ILE A 169 -0.36 -8.69 -6.10
CA ILE A 169 0.62 -9.07 -5.06
C ILE A 169 1.92 -9.65 -5.65
N VAL A 170 1.88 -10.20 -6.87
CA VAL A 170 3.00 -10.93 -7.49
C VAL A 170 3.75 -10.12 -8.54
N HIS A 171 3.13 -9.09 -9.12
CA HIS A 171 3.64 -8.46 -10.35
C HIS A 171 5.06 -7.84 -10.23
N ASP A 172 5.31 -7.05 -9.19
CA ASP A 172 6.63 -6.45 -8.91
C ASP A 172 7.43 -7.27 -7.88
N ILE A 173 7.06 -8.53 -7.60
CA ILE A 173 7.70 -9.33 -6.54
C ILE A 173 9.20 -9.58 -6.81
N ALA A 174 9.58 -9.67 -8.09
CA ALA A 174 10.97 -9.87 -8.53
C ALA A 174 11.88 -8.68 -8.17
N GLU A 175 11.32 -7.47 -7.98
CA GLU A 175 12.05 -6.28 -7.55
C GLU A 175 12.61 -6.41 -6.12
N ALA A 176 12.17 -7.42 -5.35
CA ALA A 176 12.82 -7.84 -4.11
C ALA A 176 14.30 -8.19 -4.32
N ILE A 177 14.65 -8.73 -5.49
CA ILE A 177 16.01 -9.14 -5.87
C ILE A 177 16.64 -8.10 -6.79
N VAL A 178 15.97 -7.75 -7.90
CA VAL A 178 16.56 -6.86 -8.94
C VAL A 178 16.52 -5.37 -8.60
N GLY A 179 15.65 -4.96 -7.67
CA GLY A 179 15.34 -3.55 -7.39
C GLY A 179 14.38 -2.93 -8.42
N ASP A 180 13.76 -1.80 -8.07
CA ASP A 180 12.92 -1.02 -9.00
C ASP A 180 13.78 -0.49 -10.16
N ILE A 181 13.56 -1.04 -11.37
CA ILE A 181 14.21 -0.63 -12.61
C ILE A 181 13.29 0.35 -13.35
N THR A 182 13.66 1.63 -13.28
CA THR A 182 12.88 2.73 -13.86
C THR A 182 13.29 3.05 -15.30
N PRO A 183 12.45 3.74 -16.10
CA PRO A 183 12.83 4.19 -17.43
C PRO A 183 14.11 5.05 -17.48
N SER A 184 14.44 5.72 -16.37
CA SER A 184 15.66 6.54 -16.24
C SER A 184 16.96 5.72 -16.21
N ASP A 185 16.89 4.41 -15.96
CA ASP A 185 18.05 3.52 -15.90
C ASP A 185 18.55 3.06 -17.27
N GLY A 186 17.80 3.33 -18.35
CA GLY A 186 18.18 2.99 -19.72
C GLY A 186 18.22 1.48 -20.03
N VAL A 187 17.76 0.63 -19.11
CA VAL A 187 17.68 -0.83 -19.31
C VAL A 187 16.61 -1.16 -20.36
N PRO A 188 16.94 -1.87 -21.46
CA PRO A 188 15.94 -2.28 -22.45
C PRO A 188 14.85 -3.17 -21.85
N LYS A 189 13.59 -3.04 -22.32
CA LYS A 189 12.45 -3.83 -21.78
C LYS A 189 12.73 -5.34 -21.77
N GLN A 190 13.37 -5.85 -22.81
CA GLN A 190 13.72 -7.28 -22.92
C GLN A 190 14.71 -7.70 -21.82
N GLU A 191 15.65 -6.83 -21.44
CA GLU A 191 16.64 -7.13 -20.40
C GLU A 191 16.04 -6.99 -19.00
N LYS A 192 15.19 -5.97 -18.76
CA LYS A 192 14.37 -5.86 -17.52
C LYS A 192 13.59 -7.16 -17.29
N SER A 193 12.81 -7.57 -18.29
CA SER A 193 12.00 -8.79 -18.24
C SER A 193 12.85 -10.06 -18.03
N ARG A 194 14.04 -10.15 -18.66
CA ARG A 194 14.97 -11.29 -18.46
C ARG A 194 15.51 -11.35 -17.03
N LEU A 195 15.88 -10.20 -16.45
CA LEU A 195 16.38 -10.10 -15.08
C LEU A 195 15.29 -10.46 -14.06
N GLU A 196 14.08 -9.93 -14.25
CA GLU A 196 12.93 -10.20 -13.37
C GLU A 196 12.45 -11.64 -13.45
N GLN A 197 12.42 -12.23 -14.65
CA GLN A 197 12.10 -13.64 -14.82
C GLN A 197 13.14 -14.56 -14.14
N ALA A 198 14.43 -14.19 -14.16
CA ALA A 198 15.47 -14.93 -13.47
C ALA A 198 15.34 -14.84 -11.95
N ALA A 199 15.08 -13.64 -11.41
CA ALA A 199 14.79 -13.43 -10.00
C ALA A 199 13.53 -14.19 -9.54
N LEU A 200 12.45 -14.15 -10.32
CA LEU A 200 11.23 -14.90 -10.01
C LEU A 200 11.48 -16.42 -9.97
N ASN A 201 12.34 -16.95 -10.85
CA ASN A 201 12.71 -18.35 -10.82
C ASN A 201 13.49 -18.71 -9.53
N GLU A 202 14.46 -17.88 -9.11
CA GLU A 202 15.17 -18.03 -7.83
C GLU A 202 14.19 -18.02 -6.64
N MET A 203 13.25 -17.07 -6.61
CA MET A 203 12.20 -17.01 -5.58
C MET A 203 11.32 -18.28 -5.57
N CYS A 204 10.99 -18.81 -6.75
CA CYS A 204 10.21 -20.04 -6.91
C CYS A 204 10.96 -21.30 -6.45
N GLU A 205 12.29 -21.35 -6.64
CA GLU A 205 13.14 -22.40 -6.10
C GLU A 205 13.20 -22.32 -4.57
N VAL A 206 13.36 -21.12 -4.00
CA VAL A 206 13.32 -20.89 -2.53
C VAL A 206 11.99 -21.28 -1.91
N LEU A 207 10.86 -21.10 -2.61
CA LEU A 207 9.54 -21.56 -2.15
C LEU A 207 9.44 -23.10 -2.04
N GLY A 208 10.31 -23.83 -2.74
CA GLY A 208 10.28 -25.28 -2.86
C GLY A 208 9.55 -25.78 -4.11
N GLY A 209 9.37 -24.94 -5.14
CA GLY A 209 8.74 -25.34 -6.40
C GLY A 209 7.27 -25.74 -6.29
N GLY A 210 6.88 -26.70 -7.13
CA GLY A 210 5.52 -27.25 -7.17
C GLY A 210 4.44 -26.27 -7.65
N LEU A 211 3.17 -26.66 -7.50
CA LEU A 211 2.01 -25.94 -8.07
C LEU A 211 1.93 -24.45 -7.66
N ARG A 212 2.40 -24.08 -6.46
CA ARG A 212 2.41 -22.67 -6.01
C ARG A 212 3.47 -21.83 -6.71
N ALA A 213 4.65 -22.39 -6.96
CA ALA A 213 5.69 -21.73 -7.73
C ALA A 213 5.24 -21.54 -9.19
N GLU A 214 4.58 -22.53 -9.77
CA GLU A 214 4.03 -22.40 -11.12
C GLU A 214 2.86 -21.40 -11.19
N GLU A 215 1.92 -21.40 -10.23
CA GLU A 215 0.87 -20.35 -10.15
C GLU A 215 1.50 -18.95 -10.08
N MET A 216 2.56 -18.75 -9.30
CA MET A 216 3.28 -17.47 -9.23
C MET A 216 3.92 -17.06 -10.57
N LYS A 217 4.57 -18.00 -11.28
CA LYS A 217 5.14 -17.74 -12.61
C LYS A 217 4.05 -17.41 -13.63
N GLU A 218 2.93 -18.13 -13.61
CA GLU A 218 1.78 -17.87 -14.47
C GLU A 218 1.21 -16.47 -14.23
N LEU A 219 0.97 -16.07 -12.98
CA LEU A 219 0.43 -14.75 -12.61
C LEU A 219 1.37 -13.61 -13.06
N TRP A 220 2.68 -13.77 -12.87
CA TRP A 220 3.66 -12.77 -13.32
C TRP A 220 3.74 -12.69 -14.84
N ALA A 221 3.79 -13.83 -15.53
CA ALA A 221 3.82 -13.88 -16.99
C ALA A 221 2.53 -13.34 -17.62
N GLU A 222 1.38 -13.56 -17.00
CA GLU A 222 0.08 -13.00 -17.43
C GLU A 222 0.07 -11.47 -17.36
N TYR A 223 0.68 -10.89 -16.31
CA TYR A 223 0.85 -9.45 -16.15
C TYR A 223 1.79 -8.85 -17.20
N GLU A 224 3.00 -9.41 -17.37
CA GLU A 224 4.00 -8.83 -18.27
C GLU A 224 3.69 -9.01 -19.76
N ASN A 225 2.98 -10.08 -20.11
CA ASN A 225 2.41 -10.24 -21.45
C ASN A 225 1.08 -9.49 -21.64
N ASN A 226 0.48 -8.96 -20.56
CA ASN A 226 -0.80 -8.25 -20.57
C ASN A 226 -1.88 -9.08 -21.31
N SER A 227 -1.97 -10.37 -20.97
CA SER A 227 -2.63 -11.40 -21.78
C SER A 227 -4.06 -11.75 -21.37
N SER A 228 -4.59 -11.13 -20.31
CA SER A 228 -5.93 -11.35 -19.77
C SER A 228 -6.65 -10.04 -19.44
N ILE A 229 -7.96 -10.11 -19.21
CA ILE A 229 -8.74 -8.95 -18.74
C ILE A 229 -8.38 -8.55 -17.31
N GLU A 230 -7.97 -9.51 -16.49
CA GLU A 230 -7.40 -9.32 -15.17
C GLU A 230 -6.07 -8.55 -15.23
N ALA A 231 -5.13 -8.97 -16.09
CA ALA A 231 -3.86 -8.27 -16.29
C ALA A 231 -4.07 -6.87 -16.86
N ASN A 232 -4.98 -6.70 -17.83
CA ASN A 232 -5.35 -5.37 -18.35
C ASN A 232 -5.83 -4.43 -17.24
N LEU A 233 -6.65 -4.94 -16.32
CA LEU A 233 -7.18 -4.20 -15.19
C LEU A 233 -6.11 -3.88 -14.15
N VAL A 234 -5.26 -4.84 -13.79
CA VAL A 234 -4.18 -4.61 -12.81
C VAL A 234 -3.10 -3.68 -13.38
N LYS A 235 -2.78 -3.75 -14.68
CA LYS A 235 -1.94 -2.77 -15.38
C LYS A 235 -2.55 -1.36 -15.37
N ASP A 236 -3.87 -1.22 -15.31
CA ASP A 236 -4.50 0.08 -15.11
C ASP A 236 -4.46 0.52 -13.66
N PHE A 237 -4.62 -0.41 -12.70
CA PHE A 237 -4.46 -0.10 -11.28
C PHE A 237 -3.04 0.38 -10.94
N ASP A 238 -1.98 -0.23 -11.46
CA ASP A 238 -0.59 0.26 -11.34
C ASP A 238 -0.48 1.75 -11.73
N LYS A 239 -0.97 2.09 -12.92
CA LYS A 239 -0.99 3.49 -13.40
C LYS A 239 -1.85 4.42 -12.55
N VAL A 240 -3.04 3.97 -12.11
CA VAL A 240 -3.97 4.77 -11.26
C VAL A 240 -3.36 5.01 -9.89
N GLU A 241 -2.73 3.99 -9.31
CA GLU A 241 -2.08 4.02 -8.00
C GLU A 241 -0.90 5.01 -8.03
N MET A 242 -0.05 4.92 -9.06
CA MET A 242 1.07 5.84 -9.26
C MET A 242 0.64 7.31 -9.35
N ILE A 243 -0.44 7.63 -10.09
CA ILE A 243 -0.92 9.03 -10.17
C ILE A 243 -1.68 9.49 -8.93
N LEU A 244 -2.27 8.57 -8.16
CA LEU A 244 -2.85 8.87 -6.85
C LEU A 244 -1.72 9.24 -5.86
N GLN A 245 -0.65 8.44 -5.82
CA GLN A 245 0.52 8.70 -4.99
C GLN A 245 1.21 10.01 -5.38
N ALA A 246 1.29 10.32 -6.67
CA ALA A 246 1.80 11.61 -7.14
C ALA A 246 0.97 12.78 -6.58
N LEU A 247 -0.36 12.71 -6.64
CA LEU A 247 -1.24 13.75 -6.09
C LEU A 247 -1.08 13.91 -4.57
N GLU A 248 -0.92 12.81 -3.85
CA GLU A 248 -0.65 12.81 -2.40
C GLU A 248 0.71 13.46 -2.10
N TYR A 249 1.78 13.10 -2.81
CA TYR A 249 3.11 13.70 -2.63
C TYR A 249 3.21 15.15 -3.09
N GLU A 250 2.48 15.58 -4.12
CA GLU A 250 2.30 17.00 -4.43
C GLU A 250 1.60 17.74 -3.28
N THR A 251 0.74 17.06 -2.51
CA THR A 251 0.03 17.63 -1.36
C THR A 251 0.95 17.77 -0.15
N GLU A 252 1.66 16.70 0.19
CA GLU A 252 2.54 16.66 1.37
C GLU A 252 3.83 17.47 1.19
N HIS A 253 4.50 17.33 0.03
CA HIS A 253 5.82 17.94 -0.21
C HIS A 253 5.77 19.22 -1.04
N GLY A 254 4.58 19.65 -1.49
CA GLY A 254 4.37 20.89 -2.25
C GLY A 254 4.96 20.91 -3.66
N LYS A 255 5.46 19.76 -4.14
CA LYS A 255 6.14 19.60 -5.45
C LYS A 255 5.17 19.65 -6.63
N VAL A 256 5.75 19.62 -7.83
CA VAL A 256 5.07 19.41 -9.10
C VAL A 256 5.61 18.09 -9.68
N LEU A 257 4.71 17.15 -9.98
CA LEU A 257 5.00 15.79 -10.43
C LEU A 257 4.27 15.50 -11.76
N ASP A 258 4.17 16.51 -12.63
CA ASP A 258 3.45 16.44 -13.91
C ASP A 258 3.85 15.25 -14.78
N GLU A 259 5.13 14.86 -14.77
CA GLU A 259 5.61 13.74 -15.59
C GLU A 259 4.91 12.41 -15.30
N PHE A 260 4.48 12.15 -14.06
CA PHE A 260 3.74 10.93 -13.71
C PHE A 260 2.33 10.93 -14.33
N PHE A 261 1.68 12.09 -14.41
CA PHE A 261 0.39 12.25 -15.07
C PHE A 261 0.51 12.20 -16.60
N LEU A 262 1.53 12.87 -17.16
CA LEU A 262 1.79 12.86 -18.60
C LEU A 262 2.21 11.47 -19.09
N SER A 263 2.94 10.69 -18.28
CA SER A 263 3.40 9.35 -18.63
C SER A 263 2.27 8.32 -18.69
N THR A 264 1.10 8.57 -18.07
CA THR A 264 -0.07 7.69 -18.09
C THR A 264 -1.17 8.12 -19.07
N ALA A 265 -1.11 9.35 -19.60
CA ALA A 265 -2.08 9.89 -20.54
C ALA A 265 -2.29 8.96 -21.76
N GLY A 266 -3.55 8.56 -22.01
CA GLY A 266 -3.92 7.66 -23.11
C GLY A 266 -3.53 6.18 -22.92
N LYS A 267 -2.99 5.77 -21.76
CA LYS A 267 -2.54 4.39 -21.50
C LYS A 267 -3.49 3.54 -20.63
N PHE A 268 -4.67 4.08 -20.30
CA PHE A 268 -5.71 3.34 -19.56
C PHE A 268 -6.57 2.51 -20.51
N GLN A 269 -6.64 1.21 -20.30
CA GLN A 269 -7.28 0.24 -21.19
C GLN A 269 -8.78 0.09 -20.87
N THR A 270 -9.09 -0.07 -19.60
CA THR A 270 -10.41 -0.39 -19.03
C THR A 270 -11.23 0.86 -18.72
N GLU A 271 -12.56 0.75 -18.71
CA GLU A 271 -13.44 1.87 -18.36
C GLU A 271 -13.32 2.29 -16.88
N ILE A 272 -13.07 1.34 -15.98
CA ILE A 272 -12.81 1.61 -14.56
C ILE A 272 -11.48 2.35 -14.37
N GLY A 273 -10.41 1.93 -15.05
CA GLY A 273 -9.11 2.61 -15.03
C GLY A 273 -9.21 4.05 -15.55
N LYS A 274 -9.88 4.24 -16.69
CA LYS A 274 -10.17 5.58 -17.26
C LYS A 274 -10.98 6.45 -16.28
N SER A 275 -12.01 5.89 -15.66
CA SER A 275 -12.89 6.59 -14.72
C SER A 275 -12.13 7.05 -13.47
N TRP A 276 -11.34 6.17 -12.85
CA TRP A 276 -10.58 6.51 -11.64
C TRP A 276 -9.45 7.50 -11.94
N ALA A 277 -8.76 7.34 -13.08
CA ALA A 277 -7.75 8.31 -13.52
C ALA A 277 -8.35 9.70 -13.79
N ALA A 278 -9.50 9.77 -14.45
CA ALA A 278 -10.20 11.04 -14.70
C ALA A 278 -10.60 11.77 -13.41
N GLU A 279 -11.06 11.02 -12.39
CA GLU A 279 -11.38 11.59 -11.06
C GLU A 279 -10.13 12.13 -10.35
N ILE A 280 -9.00 11.41 -10.36
CA ILE A 280 -7.74 11.88 -9.77
C ILE A 280 -7.25 13.15 -10.49
N ILE A 281 -7.27 13.17 -11.82
CA ILE A 281 -6.88 14.34 -12.63
C ILE A 281 -7.83 15.52 -12.34
N SER A 282 -9.13 15.29 -12.21
CA SER A 282 -10.12 16.31 -11.83
C SER A 282 -9.82 16.95 -10.47
N ARG A 283 -9.51 16.13 -9.46
CA ARG A 283 -9.09 16.60 -8.12
C ARG A 283 -7.80 17.41 -8.18
N ARG A 284 -6.80 16.93 -8.93
CA ARG A 284 -5.52 17.63 -9.13
C ARG A 284 -5.72 19.00 -9.77
N ASN A 285 -6.46 19.07 -10.88
CA ASN A 285 -6.74 20.31 -11.59
C ASN A 285 -7.51 21.31 -10.71
N SER A 286 -8.51 20.82 -9.96
CA SER A 286 -9.26 21.63 -9.00
C SER A 286 -8.37 22.19 -7.89
N ARG A 287 -7.38 21.44 -7.41
CA ARG A 287 -6.40 21.91 -6.43
C ARG A 287 -5.43 22.94 -7.03
N LEU A 288 -4.92 22.72 -8.24
CA LEU A 288 -4.02 23.65 -8.92
C LEU A 288 -4.70 25.00 -9.19
N ALA A 289 -5.96 24.99 -9.63
CA ALA A 289 -6.76 26.20 -9.84
C ALA A 289 -7.04 27.00 -8.56
N ASN A 290 -7.02 26.35 -7.40
CA ASN A 290 -7.26 26.96 -6.08
C ASN A 290 -5.96 27.34 -5.33
N ARG A 291 -4.78 27.19 -5.93
CA ARG A 291 -3.50 27.56 -5.30
C ARG A 291 -3.34 29.09 -5.41
N PRO A 292 -3.22 29.84 -4.29
CA PRO A 292 -2.97 31.27 -4.36
C PRO A 292 -1.59 31.54 -4.99
N ASN A 293 -1.53 32.58 -5.83
CA ASN A 293 -0.29 33.09 -6.46
C ASN A 293 0.70 33.63 -5.44
#